data_AF-A0A961DCE4-F1
#
_entry.id   AF-A0A961DCE4-F1
#
_cell.length_a   1.000
_cell.length_b   1.000
_cell.length_c   1.000
_cell.angle_alpha   90.00
_cell.angle_beta   90.00
_cell.angle_gamma   90.00
#
_symmetry.space_group_name_H-M   'P 1'
#
loop_
_entity.id
_entity.type
_entity.pdbx_description
1 polymer ?
#
loop_
_entity_poly.entity_id
_entity_poly.type
_entity_poly.pdbx_seq_one_letter_code
_entity_poly.pdbx_strand_id
1 'polypeptide(L)'
;MTRRALMSSLTLGVMAAVADDEVIKPKGVLNDPGPKPELNKQGEYDCILKSMETGQVTEIRPKNIQKLHPPRKRTSSAFTTDGRSFVYWTIQVDYKLDTVFGNENASASAYIRNQQVHFWLYEGSGELVP
;
A
#
# COMPACT_ATOMS: atom_id res chain seq x y z
N MET A 1 -75.01 22.20 10.04
CA MET A 1 -73.89 23.09 9.70
C MET A 1 -72.99 22.36 8.72
N THR A 2 -72.97 22.85 7.48
CA THR A 2 -72.33 22.25 6.30
C THR A 2 -70.90 22.78 6.18
N ARG A 3 -69.91 21.90 6.01
CA ARG A 3 -68.62 22.29 5.39
C ARG A 3 -68.20 21.27 4.33
N ARG A 4 -68.36 21.75 3.08
CA ARG A 4 -67.67 21.35 1.86
C ARG A 4 -66.17 21.23 2.12
N ALA A 5 -65.54 20.15 1.65
CA ALA A 5 -64.13 20.14 1.32
C ALA A 5 -63.98 19.53 -0.07
N LEU A 6 -63.37 20.32 -0.96
CA LEU A 6 -63.11 19.99 -2.36
C LEU A 6 -62.05 18.87 -2.49
N MET A 7 -62.20 18.11 -3.57
CA MET A 7 -61.14 17.29 -4.17
C MET A 7 -59.87 18.11 -4.44
N SER A 8 -58.72 17.46 -4.36
CA SER A 8 -57.77 17.28 -5.48
C SER A 8 -56.33 17.30 -4.97
N SER A 9 -55.67 16.14 -4.98
CA SER A 9 -54.55 15.88 -5.90
C SER A 9 -54.00 14.49 -5.61
N LEU A 10 -53.95 13.66 -6.66
CA LEU A 10 -53.17 12.43 -6.66
C LEU A 10 -51.69 12.80 -6.51
N THR A 11 -50.98 12.09 -5.63
CA THR A 11 -49.57 11.79 -5.90
C THR A 11 -49.36 10.32 -5.60
N LEU A 12 -49.26 9.57 -6.69
CA LEU A 12 -48.90 8.17 -6.76
C LEU A 12 -47.38 8.10 -6.54
N GLY A 13 -46.91 7.35 -5.55
CA GLY A 13 -45.49 7.23 -5.26
C GLY A 13 -45.24 6.16 -4.21
N VAL A 14 -45.18 4.92 -4.68
CA VAL A 14 -44.76 3.73 -3.94
C VAL A 14 -43.51 4.04 -3.12
N MET A 15 -43.60 3.94 -1.78
CA MET A 15 -42.40 3.81 -0.96
C MET A 15 -41.80 2.43 -1.22
N ALA A 16 -41.00 2.37 -2.29
CA ALA A 16 -40.07 1.28 -2.51
C ALA A 16 -38.92 1.46 -1.52
N ALA A 17 -38.56 0.34 -0.88
CA ALA A 17 -37.45 0.22 0.05
C ALA A 17 -36.23 1.03 -0.42
N VAL A 18 -35.74 1.92 0.43
CA VAL A 18 -34.35 2.34 0.37
C VAL A 18 -33.55 1.06 0.55
N ALA A 19 -32.96 0.60 -0.55
CA ALA A 19 -31.88 -0.36 -0.51
C ALA A 19 -30.81 0.27 0.38
N ASP A 20 -30.49 -0.41 1.48
CA ASP A 20 -29.19 -0.24 2.12
C ASP A 20 -28.16 -0.44 1.01
N ASP A 21 -27.54 0.67 0.61
CA ASP A 21 -26.31 0.65 -0.16
C ASP A 21 -25.31 -0.04 0.77
N GLU A 22 -25.22 -1.37 0.69
CA GLU A 22 -24.10 -2.11 1.25
C GLU A 22 -22.87 -1.54 0.57
N VAL A 23 -22.27 -0.54 1.22
CA VAL A 23 -20.88 -0.18 1.04
C VAL A 23 -20.15 -1.49 1.16
N ILE A 24 -19.69 -2.03 0.03
CA ILE A 24 -18.83 -3.21 -0.03
C ILE A 24 -17.57 -2.82 0.73
N LYS A 25 -17.56 -3.07 2.05
CA LYS A 25 -16.36 -2.90 2.87
C LYS A 25 -15.36 -3.90 2.29
N PRO A 26 -14.16 -3.47 1.86
CA PRO A 26 -13.17 -4.42 1.39
C PRO A 26 -12.98 -5.48 2.46
N LYS A 27 -13.02 -6.74 2.03
CA LYS A 27 -13.02 -7.94 2.86
C LYS A 27 -11.77 -7.95 3.76
N GLY A 28 -11.88 -7.35 4.94
CA GLY A 28 -10.88 -7.30 6.02
C GLY A 28 -9.52 -6.73 5.62
N VAL A 29 -9.29 -5.44 5.88
CA VAL A 29 -7.91 -4.94 6.01
C VAL A 29 -7.29 -5.61 7.24
N LEU A 30 -6.25 -6.42 7.04
CA LEU A 30 -5.44 -6.89 8.17
C LEU A 30 -4.55 -5.72 8.60
N ASN A 31 -4.93 -5.11 9.72
CA ASN A 31 -4.64 -3.71 10.03
C ASN A 31 -3.24 -3.42 10.59
N ASP A 32 -2.52 -4.43 11.09
CA ASP A 32 -1.20 -4.22 11.69
C ASP A 32 -0.07 -4.84 10.85
N PRO A 33 0.86 -4.02 10.31
CA PRO A 33 2.10 -4.50 9.71
C PRO A 33 3.10 -5.06 10.73
N GLY A 34 2.83 -4.94 12.04
CA GLY A 34 3.77 -5.27 13.09
C GLY A 34 4.64 -4.06 13.50
N PRO A 35 5.72 -4.27 14.26
CA PRO A 35 6.54 -3.19 14.78
C PRO A 35 7.13 -2.33 13.64
N LYS A 36 7.31 -1.04 13.92
CA LYS A 36 7.98 -0.12 13.00
C LYS A 36 9.44 -0.55 12.83
N PRO A 37 9.98 -0.64 11.60
CA PRO A 37 11.41 -0.86 11.41
C PRO A 37 12.22 0.29 12.03
N GLU A 38 13.29 -0.07 12.74
CA GLU A 38 14.19 0.87 13.38
C GLU A 38 15.56 0.79 12.76
N LEU A 39 16.29 1.91 12.79
CA LEU A 39 17.67 1.96 12.35
C LEU A 39 18.56 1.23 13.35
N ASN A 40 19.51 0.46 12.86
CA ASN A 40 20.59 -0.12 13.66
C ASN A 40 21.64 0.95 14.00
N LYS A 41 22.72 0.54 14.69
CA LYS A 41 23.81 1.46 15.12
C LYS A 41 24.56 2.09 13.94
N GLN A 42 24.45 1.50 12.76
CA GLN A 42 25.08 1.92 11.53
C GLN A 42 24.18 2.83 10.69
N GLY A 43 22.94 3.08 11.13
CA GLY A 43 21.98 3.90 10.39
C GLY A 43 21.33 3.15 9.22
N GLU A 44 21.25 1.82 9.30
CA GLU A 44 20.64 0.95 8.29
C GLU A 44 19.44 0.18 8.89
N TYR A 45 18.61 -0.44 8.04
CA TYR A 45 17.54 -1.32 8.51
C TYR A 45 17.93 -2.79 8.28
N ASP A 46 18.07 -3.57 9.35
CA ASP A 46 18.51 -4.97 9.26
C ASP A 46 17.59 -5.83 8.35
N CYS A 47 16.29 -5.53 8.34
CA CYS A 47 15.33 -6.22 7.47
C CYS A 47 15.59 -5.96 5.97
N ILE A 48 16.08 -4.77 5.61
CA ILE A 48 16.43 -4.41 4.24
C ILE A 48 17.73 -5.10 3.84
N LEU A 49 18.74 -5.05 4.69
CA LEU A 49 20.02 -5.72 4.44
C LEU A 49 19.82 -7.23 4.23
N LYS A 50 19.05 -7.85 5.12
CA LYS A 50 18.71 -9.28 5.02
C LYS A 50 18.00 -9.60 3.69
N SER A 51 17.08 -8.75 3.22
CA SER A 51 16.40 -8.94 1.94
C SER A 51 17.39 -9.02 0.77
N MET A 52 18.37 -8.10 0.75
CA MET A 52 19.45 -8.07 -0.25
C MET A 52 20.37 -9.30 -0.13
N GLU A 53 20.76 -9.66 1.09
CA GLU A 53 21.61 -10.83 1.37
C GLU A 53 20.96 -12.14 0.93
N THR A 54 19.65 -12.27 1.10
CA THR A 54 18.88 -13.44 0.65
C THR A 54 18.61 -13.46 -0.86
N GLY A 55 18.99 -12.42 -1.60
CA GLY A 55 18.75 -12.30 -3.04
C GLY A 55 17.27 -12.05 -3.40
N GLN A 56 16.46 -11.56 -2.46
CA GLN A 56 15.06 -11.18 -2.72
C GLN A 56 14.98 -9.93 -3.62
N VAL A 57 16.02 -9.11 -3.60
CA VAL A 57 16.26 -8.03 -4.54
C VAL A 57 17.73 -8.11 -4.94
N THR A 58 17.99 -8.09 -6.24
CA THR A 58 19.34 -8.26 -6.81
C THR A 58 19.86 -6.98 -7.45
N GLU A 59 18.94 -6.11 -7.87
CA GLU A 59 19.25 -4.81 -8.44
C GLU A 59 19.76 -3.81 -7.40
N ILE A 60 19.16 -3.81 -6.21
CA ILE A 60 19.51 -2.91 -5.11
C ILE A 60 20.55 -3.58 -4.22
N ARG A 61 21.72 -2.95 -4.08
CA ARG A 61 22.83 -3.45 -3.25
C ARG A 61 23.22 -2.42 -2.19
N PRO A 62 23.66 -2.82 -0.98
CA PRO A 62 24.00 -1.88 0.09
C PRO A 62 24.99 -0.80 -0.36
N LYS A 63 26.03 -1.19 -1.11
CA LYS A 63 27.06 -0.28 -1.63
C LYS A 63 26.55 0.81 -2.60
N ASN A 64 25.36 0.61 -3.19
CA ASN A 64 24.81 1.53 -4.19
C ASN A 64 23.70 2.41 -3.58
N ILE A 65 23.33 2.22 -2.31
CA ILE A 65 22.33 3.03 -1.62
C ILE A 65 22.88 4.43 -1.39
N GLN A 66 22.13 5.44 -1.83
CA GLN A 66 22.41 6.84 -1.56
C GLN A 66 21.66 7.35 -0.33
N LYS A 67 20.42 6.87 -0.13
CA LYS A 67 19.55 7.34 0.94
C LYS A 67 18.52 6.31 1.35
N LEU A 68 18.36 6.13 2.66
CA LEU A 68 17.22 5.44 3.27
C LEU A 68 16.26 6.48 3.83
N HIS A 69 14.98 6.38 3.48
CA HIS A 69 13.96 7.28 4.00
C HIS A 69 13.33 6.73 5.30
N PRO A 70 12.66 7.57 6.12
CA PRO A 70 11.93 7.09 7.29
C PRO A 70 10.78 6.14 6.91
N PRO A 71 10.41 5.17 7.77
CA PRO A 71 9.34 4.22 7.47
C PRO A 71 7.98 4.92 7.46
N ARG A 72 7.16 4.59 6.46
CA ARG A 72 5.78 5.08 6.30
C ARG A 72 4.82 3.90 6.25
N LYS A 73 3.55 4.09 6.58
CA LYS A 73 2.54 3.05 6.36
C LYS A 73 1.93 3.21 4.97
N ARG A 74 1.81 2.12 4.21
CA ARG A 74 1.04 2.08 2.95
C ARG A 74 0.15 0.84 2.94
N THR A 75 -1.06 0.99 2.40
CA THR A 75 -1.97 -0.13 2.12
C THR A 75 -1.69 -0.64 0.71
N SER A 76 -1.55 -1.96 0.55
CA SER A 76 -1.33 -2.58 -0.77
C SER A 76 -2.09 -3.90 -0.89
N SER A 77 -2.69 -4.11 -2.06
CA SER A 77 -3.29 -5.36 -2.54
C SER A 77 -2.46 -6.03 -3.64
N ALA A 78 -1.26 -5.50 -3.94
CA ALA A 78 -0.47 -5.86 -5.12
C ALA A 78 -0.09 -7.36 -5.21
N PHE A 79 -0.20 -8.11 -4.11
CA PHE A 79 0.19 -9.53 -4.05
C PHE A 79 -0.85 -10.41 -3.34
N THR A 80 -2.11 -9.99 -3.36
CA THR A 80 -3.21 -10.73 -2.76
C THR A 80 -4.15 -11.26 -3.82
N THR A 81 -4.18 -12.57 -4.00
CA THR A 81 -5.09 -13.22 -4.97
C THR A 81 -6.54 -13.24 -4.47
N ASP A 82 -6.76 -13.04 -3.17
CA ASP A 82 -8.08 -13.10 -2.52
C ASP A 82 -8.76 -11.72 -2.37
N GLY A 83 -8.17 -10.67 -2.97
CA GLY A 83 -8.68 -9.30 -2.91
C GLY A 83 -8.53 -8.62 -1.55
N ARG A 84 -7.71 -9.18 -0.63
CA ARG A 84 -7.47 -8.58 0.68
C ARG A 84 -6.43 -7.48 0.60
N SER A 85 -6.65 -6.39 1.30
CA SER A 85 -5.63 -5.34 1.44
C SER A 85 -4.84 -5.55 2.73
N PHE A 86 -3.53 -5.40 2.66
CA PHE A 86 -2.66 -5.42 3.82
C PHE A 86 -2.03 -4.05 4.03
N VAL A 87 -1.86 -3.67 5.30
CA VAL A 87 -1.00 -2.53 5.67
C VAL A 87 0.44 -3.03 5.77
N TYR A 88 1.37 -2.28 5.17
CA TYR A 88 2.81 -2.49 5.21
C TYR A 88 3.50 -1.28 5.81
N TRP A 89 4.64 -1.51 6.46
CA TRP A 89 5.66 -0.49 6.55
C TRP A 89 6.38 -0.40 5.21
N THR A 90 6.66 0.80 4.74
CA THR A 90 7.41 1.04 3.52
C THR A 90 8.58 1.94 3.79
N ILE A 91 9.73 1.56 3.27
CA ILE A 91 10.95 2.35 3.34
C ILE A 91 11.42 2.57 1.91
N GLN A 92 11.38 3.82 1.48
CA GLN A 92 11.95 4.22 0.20
C GLN A 92 13.48 4.20 0.30
N VAL A 93 14.11 3.71 -0.76
CA VAL A 93 15.55 3.63 -0.95
C VAL A 93 15.88 4.32 -2.26
N ASP A 94 16.69 5.37 -2.18
CA ASP A 94 17.29 5.99 -3.36
C ASP A 94 18.67 5.38 -3.58
N TYR A 95 18.98 4.94 -4.81
CA TYR A 95 20.20 4.20 -5.11
C TYR A 95 20.72 4.51 -6.51
N LYS A 96 22.00 4.21 -6.75
CA LYS A 96 22.58 4.21 -8.10
C LYS A 96 22.35 2.87 -8.77
N LEU A 97 21.67 2.90 -9.90
CA LEU A 97 21.55 1.78 -10.81
C LEU A 97 22.74 1.79 -11.78
N ASP A 98 23.50 0.70 -11.81
CA ASP A 98 24.60 0.51 -12.76
C ASP A 98 24.03 -0.09 -14.05
N THR A 99 23.90 0.73 -15.10
CA THR A 99 23.45 0.27 -16.43
C THR A 99 24.61 0.21 -17.41
N VAL A 100 24.41 -0.43 -18.56
CA VAL A 100 25.38 -0.42 -19.67
C VAL A 100 25.64 0.97 -20.26
N PHE A 101 24.73 1.94 -20.01
CA PHE A 101 24.85 3.32 -20.47
C PHE A 101 25.38 4.27 -19.38
N GLY A 102 25.73 3.72 -18.21
CA GLY A 102 26.25 4.48 -17.07
C GLY A 102 25.33 4.41 -15.85
N ASN A 103 25.64 5.24 -14.86
CA ASN A 103 24.90 5.28 -13.59
C ASN A 103 23.64 6.14 -13.71
N GLU A 104 22.51 5.55 -13.34
CA GLU A 104 21.24 6.26 -13.22
C GLU A 104 20.80 6.33 -11.75
N ASN A 105 20.06 7.39 -11.39
CA ASN A 105 19.43 7.46 -10.08
C ASN A 105 18.07 6.77 -10.14
N ALA A 106 17.86 5.80 -9.25
CA ALA A 106 16.62 5.06 -9.14
C ALA A 106 16.08 5.14 -7.72
N SER A 107 14.79 4.86 -7.57
CA SER A 107 14.13 4.81 -6.27
C SER A 107 13.12 3.67 -6.22
N ALA A 108 13.09 2.97 -5.08
CA ALA A 108 12.19 1.85 -4.83
C ALA A 108 11.78 1.80 -3.36
N SER A 109 10.62 1.23 -3.07
CA SER A 109 10.15 0.97 -1.72
C SER A 109 10.19 -0.51 -1.38
N ALA A 110 10.83 -0.84 -0.25
CA ALA A 110 10.68 -2.13 0.41
C ALA A 110 9.34 -2.16 1.16
N TYR A 111 8.52 -3.20 0.95
CA TYR A 111 7.27 -3.43 1.67
C TYR A 111 7.49 -4.46 2.78
N ILE A 112 7.33 -4.02 4.03
CA ILE A 112 7.77 -4.72 5.22
C ILE A 112 6.57 -5.05 6.12
N ARG A 113 6.53 -6.29 6.59
CA ARG A 113 5.65 -6.73 7.69
C ARG A 113 6.44 -7.62 8.64
N ASN A 114 6.17 -7.48 9.94
CA ASN A 114 6.83 -8.27 10.99
C ASN A 114 8.36 -8.30 10.86
N GLN A 115 8.97 -7.13 10.60
CA GLN A 115 10.41 -6.97 10.37
C GLN A 115 10.98 -7.78 9.20
N GLN A 116 10.15 -8.20 8.25
CA GLN A 116 10.55 -8.92 7.05
C GLN A 116 10.09 -8.16 5.80
N VAL A 117 10.97 -8.03 4.81
CA VAL A 117 10.59 -7.52 3.49
C VAL A 117 9.81 -8.60 2.76
N HIS A 118 8.64 -8.26 2.23
CA HIS A 118 7.81 -9.15 1.43
C HIS A 118 8.08 -8.99 -0.07
N PHE A 119 8.25 -7.75 -0.52
CA PHE A 119 8.54 -7.41 -1.91
C PHE A 119 9.09 -5.98 -2.01
N TRP A 120 9.61 -5.66 -3.17
CA TRP A 120 10.13 -4.34 -3.53
C TRP A 120 9.38 -3.81 -4.73
N LEU A 121 8.99 -2.54 -4.72
CA LEU A 121 8.37 -1.88 -5.87
C LEU A 121 9.16 -0.65 -6.29
N TYR A 122 9.36 -0.44 -7.59
CA TYR A 122 9.87 0.83 -8.10
C TYR A 122 8.91 1.97 -7.75
N GLU A 123 9.46 3.10 -7.31
CA GLU A 123 8.66 4.31 -7.16
C GLU A 123 8.28 4.84 -8.55
N GLY A 124 7.01 5.19 -8.75
CA GLY A 124 6.47 5.68 -10.03
C GLY A 124 5.73 4.62 -10.83
N SER A 125 6.34 3.45 -11.10
CA SER A 125 5.66 2.37 -11.85
C SER A 125 4.87 1.42 -10.96
N GLY A 126 5.33 1.19 -9.72
CA GLY A 126 4.74 0.19 -8.84
C GLY A 126 5.01 -1.25 -9.30
N GLU A 127 5.94 -1.46 -10.23
CA GLU A 127 6.39 -2.76 -10.69
C GLU A 127 7.37 -3.39 -9.70
N LEU A 128 7.45 -4.73 -9.70
CA LEU A 128 8.41 -5.46 -8.87
C LEU A 128 9.84 -5.13 -9.25
N VAL A 129 10.67 -4.89 -8.25
CA VAL A 129 12.13 -4.83 -8.42
C VAL A 129 12.69 -6.25 -8.38
N PRO A 130 13.56 -6.64 -9.32
CA PRO A 130 14.23 -7.94 -9.35
C PRO A 130 15.40 -8.06 -8.36
#